data_AF-A0A699JGS9-F1
#
_entry.id   AF-A0A699JGS9-F1
#
_cell.length_a   1.000
_cell.length_b   1.000
_cell.length_c   1.000
_cell.angle_alpha   90.00
_cell.angle_beta   90.00
_cell.angle_gamma   90.00
#
_symmetry.space_group_name_H-M   'P 1'
#
loop_
_entity.id
_entity.type
_entity.pdbx_description
1 polymer ?
#
loop_
_entity_poly.entity_id
_entity_poly.type
_entity_poly.pdbx_seq_one_letter_code
_entity_poly.pdbx_strand_id
1 'polypeptide(L)'
;PYKPTTVLVQAVAATDDSSAIPEHTTVETPMNMSPANKAHFEAENEAIHLILTGFGDVIYSTVDACQTDQEMWEAIERLQQGESLNIQDVKTNLL
;
A
#
# COMPACT_ATOMS: atom_id res chain seq x y z
N PRO A 1 -10.45 -6.96 -8.91
CA PRO A 1 -9.84 -7.74 -7.81
C PRO A 1 -9.71 -9.21 -8.21
N TYR A 2 -8.49 -9.73 -8.10
CA TYR A 2 -8.12 -11.11 -8.31
C TYR A 2 -9.04 -12.01 -7.50
N LYS A 3 -9.55 -13.06 -8.15
CA LYS A 3 -10.37 -14.07 -7.51
C LYS A 3 -9.59 -15.39 -7.56
N PRO A 4 -9.31 -16.01 -6.41
CA PRO A 4 -8.65 -17.32 -6.39
C PRO A 4 -9.46 -18.33 -7.19
N THR A 5 -8.79 -19.09 -8.07
CA THR A 5 -9.39 -20.20 -8.80
C THR A 5 -9.09 -21.51 -8.06
N THR A 6 -9.77 -22.60 -8.41
CA THR A 6 -9.44 -23.95 -7.96
C THR A 6 -8.65 -24.70 -9.02
N VAL A 7 -7.61 -25.41 -8.60
CA VAL A 7 -6.82 -26.30 -9.45
C VAL A 7 -7.18 -27.74 -9.13
N LEU A 8 -7.45 -28.54 -10.18
CA LEU A 8 -7.64 -29.97 -10.07
C LEU A 8 -6.27 -30.67 -10.07
N VAL A 9 -5.96 -31.39 -8.99
CA VAL A 9 -4.76 -32.22 -8.89
C VAL A 9 -5.13 -33.64 -9.30
N GLN A 10 -4.49 -34.17 -10.34
CA GLN A 10 -4.75 -35.52 -10.86
C GLN A 10 -4.17 -36.61 -9.94
N ALA A 11 -4.78 -37.80 -10.00
CA ALA A 11 -4.34 -38.93 -9.21
C ALA A 11 -2.99 -39.48 -9.70
N VAL A 12 -2.18 -39.97 -8.76
CA VAL A 12 -0.92 -40.66 -9.03
C VAL A 12 -1.10 -42.13 -8.63
N ALA A 13 -0.84 -43.03 -9.58
CA ALA A 13 -0.93 -44.47 -9.36
C ALA A 13 0.11 -44.94 -8.33
N ALA A 14 -0.26 -45.94 -7.53
CA ALA A 14 0.66 -46.61 -6.61
C ALA A 14 1.80 -47.29 -7.38
N THR A 15 3.02 -47.17 -6.87
CA THR A 15 4.15 -48.04 -7.22
C THR A 15 4.34 -49.07 -6.10
N ASP A 16 5.11 -50.14 -6.33
CA ASP A 16 5.22 -51.28 -5.38
C ASP A 16 5.55 -50.87 -3.92
N ASP A 17 6.17 -49.71 -3.72
CA ASP A 17 6.55 -49.18 -2.40
C ASP A 17 5.76 -47.92 -1.95
N SER A 18 4.75 -47.44 -2.70
CA SER A 18 4.07 -46.16 -2.43
C SER A 18 2.55 -46.23 -2.55
N SER A 19 1.86 -45.43 -1.72
CA SER A 19 0.40 -45.32 -1.70
C SER A 19 -0.14 -44.44 -2.83
N ALA A 20 -1.30 -44.80 -3.38
CA ALA A 20 -1.96 -44.02 -4.42
C ALA A 20 -2.48 -42.69 -3.88
N ILE A 21 -2.24 -41.60 -4.63
CA ILE A 21 -2.77 -40.27 -4.29
C ILE A 21 -4.05 -40.06 -5.11
N PRO A 22 -5.22 -39.84 -4.48
CA PRO A 22 -6.48 -39.61 -5.20
C PRO A 22 -6.60 -38.19 -5.76
N GLU A 23 -7.48 -38.02 -6.76
CA GLU A 23 -7.82 -36.70 -7.29
C GLU A 23 -8.43 -35.80 -6.21
N HIS A 24 -7.98 -34.56 -6.15
CA HIS A 24 -8.56 -33.56 -5.26
C HIS A 24 -8.45 -32.16 -5.87
N THR A 25 -9.33 -31.27 -5.45
CA THR A 25 -9.29 -29.85 -5.83
C THR A 25 -8.65 -29.04 -4.71
N THR A 26 -7.69 -28.20 -5.06
CA THR A 26 -7.05 -27.27 -4.12
C THR A 26 -7.28 -25.84 -4.59
N VAL A 27 -7.53 -24.92 -3.65
CA VAL A 27 -7.64 -23.49 -3.96
C VAL A 27 -6.25 -22.95 -4.33
N GLU A 28 -6.18 -22.07 -5.33
CA GLU A 28 -4.94 -21.41 -5.70
C GLU A 28 -4.40 -20.56 -4.55
N THR A 29 -3.12 -20.74 -4.29
CA THR A 29 -2.27 -20.00 -3.36
C THR A 29 -1.15 -19.34 -4.16
N PRO A 30 -0.49 -18.28 -3.66
CA PRO A 30 0.57 -17.60 -4.40
C PRO A 30 1.70 -18.50 -4.90
N MET A 31 1.93 -19.65 -4.25
CA MET A 31 2.94 -20.63 -4.67
C MET A 31 2.50 -21.58 -5.80
N ASN A 32 1.20 -21.78 -6.02
CA ASN A 32 0.68 -22.76 -6.98
C ASN A 32 -0.21 -22.15 -8.09
N MET A 33 -0.29 -20.82 -8.18
CA MET A 33 -1.03 -20.12 -9.23
C MET A 33 -0.49 -20.43 -10.63
N SER A 34 -1.38 -20.50 -11.61
CA SER A 34 -0.98 -20.50 -13.01
C SER A 34 -0.20 -19.21 -13.37
N PRO A 35 0.68 -19.23 -14.40
CA PRO A 35 1.42 -18.04 -14.81
C PRO A 35 0.53 -16.83 -15.15
N ALA A 36 -0.62 -17.06 -15.76
CA ALA A 36 -1.58 -16.00 -16.09
C ALA A 36 -2.21 -15.38 -14.84
N ASN A 37 -2.62 -16.21 -13.88
CA ASN A 37 -3.21 -15.76 -12.61
C ASN A 37 -2.19 -15.03 -11.75
N LYS A 38 -0.94 -15.51 -11.75
CA LYS A 38 0.17 -14.84 -11.08
C LYS A 38 0.44 -13.45 -11.66
N ALA A 39 0.54 -13.34 -13.00
CA ALA A 39 0.74 -12.04 -13.65
C ALA A 39 -0.40 -11.06 -13.36
N HIS A 40 -1.65 -11.53 -13.36
CA HIS A 40 -2.80 -10.69 -13.01
C HIS A 40 -2.75 -10.23 -11.54
N PHE A 41 -2.46 -11.14 -10.61
CA PHE A 41 -2.32 -10.82 -9.18
C PHE A 41 -1.20 -9.81 -8.92
N GLU A 42 -0.05 -9.97 -9.57
CA GLU A 42 1.08 -9.04 -9.47
C GLU A 42 0.71 -7.65 -10.02
N ALA A 43 0.09 -7.58 -11.21
CA ALA A 43 -0.34 -6.32 -11.80
C ALA A 43 -1.35 -5.55 -10.93
N GLU A 44 -2.31 -6.25 -10.32
CA GLU A 44 -3.24 -5.61 -9.39
C GLU A 44 -2.57 -5.12 -8.10
N ASN A 45 -1.63 -5.89 -7.54
CA ASN A 45 -0.87 -5.44 -6.37
C ASN A 45 -0.04 -4.20 -6.68
N GLU A 46 0.59 -4.15 -7.86
CA GLU A 46 1.34 -2.98 -8.31
C GLU A 46 0.43 -1.77 -8.50
N ALA A 47 -0.74 -1.95 -9.12
CA ALA A 47 -1.72 -0.87 -9.29
C ALA A 47 -2.22 -0.33 -7.93
N ILE A 48 -2.53 -1.22 -6.98
CA ILE A 48 -2.93 -0.82 -5.61
C ILE A 48 -1.79 -0.07 -4.93
N HIS A 49 -0.56 -0.56 -5.02
CA HIS A 49 0.61 0.09 -4.43
C HIS A 49 0.81 1.49 -5.02
N LEU A 50 0.74 1.64 -6.35
CA LEU A 50 0.89 2.93 -7.01
C LEU A 50 -0.20 3.93 -6.58
N ILE A 51 -1.45 3.47 -6.50
CA ILE A 51 -2.57 4.29 -6.02
C ILE A 51 -2.33 4.74 -4.57
N LEU A 52 -1.97 3.81 -3.67
CA LEU A 52 -1.73 4.12 -2.27
C LEU A 52 -0.55 5.05 -2.06
N THR A 53 0.54 4.86 -2.80
CA THR A 53 1.71 5.74 -2.74
C THR A 53 1.35 7.15 -3.21
N GLY A 54 0.67 7.28 -4.35
CA GLY A 54 0.22 8.59 -4.83
C GLY A 54 -0.74 9.29 -3.86
N PHE A 55 -1.65 8.55 -3.21
CA PHE A 55 -2.49 9.10 -2.15
C PHE A 55 -1.69 9.48 -0.91
N GLY A 56 -0.68 8.69 -0.54
CA GLY A 56 0.23 8.98 0.56
C GLY A 56 0.92 10.33 0.38
N ASP A 57 1.46 10.59 -0.81
CA ASP A 57 2.12 11.85 -1.14
C ASP A 57 1.17 13.05 -1.06
N VAL A 58 -0.07 12.89 -1.55
CA VAL A 58 -1.10 13.94 -1.48
C VAL A 58 -1.52 14.23 -0.04
N ILE A 59 -1.71 13.19 0.79
CA ILE A 59 -2.06 13.35 2.20
C ILE A 59 -0.93 14.05 2.93
N TYR A 60 0.31 13.60 2.74
CA TYR A 60 1.48 14.19 3.39
C TYR A 60 1.64 15.68 3.01
N SER A 61 1.54 15.99 1.72
CA SER A 61 1.61 17.38 1.22
C SER A 61 0.48 18.25 1.77
N THR A 62 -0.73 17.70 1.91
CA THR A 62 -1.86 18.45 2.47
C THR A 62 -1.68 18.71 3.96
N VAL A 63 -1.19 17.74 4.73
CA VAL A 63 -0.90 17.89 6.16
C VAL A 63 0.21 18.91 6.37
N ASP A 64 1.27 18.87 5.56
CA ASP A 64 2.38 19.81 5.61
C ASP A 64 1.94 21.26 5.29
N ALA A 65 1.12 21.44 4.25
CA ALA A 65 0.53 22.74 3.93
C ALA A 65 -0.36 23.26 5.08
N CYS A 66 -1.19 22.40 5.67
CA CYS A 66 -2.02 22.76 6.82
C CYS A 66 -1.19 23.16 8.05
N GLN A 67 -0.06 22.49 8.29
CA GLN A 67 0.87 22.84 9.37
C GLN A 67 1.46 24.23 9.13
N THR A 68 1.89 24.50 7.90
CA THR A 68 2.41 25.82 7.49
C THR A 68 1.34 26.91 7.67
N ASP A 69 0.11 26.66 7.25
CA ASP A 69 -1.01 27.60 7.40
C ASP A 69 -1.32 27.87 8.88
N GLN A 70 -1.27 26.83 9.73
CA GLN A 70 -1.48 26.97 11.18
C GLN A 70 -0.41 27.85 11.82
N GLU A 71 0.86 27.62 11.51
CA GLU A 71 1.98 28.40 12.05
C GLU A 71 1.90 29.86 11.61
N MET A 72 1.53 30.11 10.35
CA MET A 72 1.28 31.46 9.86
C MET A 72 0.13 32.14 10.62
N TRP A 73 -0.96 31.41 10.90
CA TRP A 73 -2.08 31.94 11.67
C TRP A 73 -1.68 32.30 13.11
N GLU A 74 -0.95 31.42 13.79
CA GLU A 74 -0.42 31.67 15.14
C GLU A 74 0.50 32.90 15.17
N ALA A 75 1.36 33.07 14.16
CA ALA A 75 2.22 34.25 14.05
C ALA A 75 1.42 35.55 13.88
N ILE A 76 0.35 35.53 13.08
CA ILE A 76 -0.55 36.68 12.89
C ILE A 76 -1.26 37.02 14.21
N GLU A 77 -1.75 36.01 14.93
CA GLU A 77 -2.42 36.21 16.22
C GLU A 77 -1.48 36.86 17.25
N ARG A 78 -0.24 36.38 17.35
CA ARG A 78 0.79 36.97 18.22
C ARG A 78 1.11 38.42 17.86
N LEU A 79 1.21 38.74 16.56
CA LEU A 79 1.39 40.12 16.10
C LEU A 79 0.22 41.03 16.48
N GLN A 80 -1.02 40.54 16.37
CA GLN A 80 -2.21 41.29 16.79
C GLN A 80 -2.23 41.56 18.30
N GLN A 81 -1.61 40.68 19.10
CA GLN A 81 -1.43 40.85 20.54
C GLN A 81 -0.27 41.80 20.89
N GLY A 82 0.48 42.29 19.90
CA GLY A 82 1.60 43.22 20.09
C GLY A 82 2.93 42.55 20.44
N GLU A 83 3.03 41.23 20.27
CA GLU A 83 4.30 40.51 20.41
C GLU A 83 5.21 40.71 19.19
N SER A 84 6.53 40.78 19.40
CA SER A 84 7.51 40.82 18.32
C SER A 84 7.93 39.41 17.89
N LEU A 85 7.89 39.12 16.59
CA LEU A 85 8.38 37.86 16.02
C LEU A 85 9.92 37.82 15.97
N ASN A 86 10.51 36.66 16.30
CA ASN A 86 11.94 36.39 16.14
C ASN A 86 12.23 35.84 14.73
N ILE A 87 13.39 36.14 14.16
CA ILE A 87 13.89 35.57 12.88
C ILE A 87 13.91 34.03 12.91
N GLN A 88 14.12 33.39 14.07
CA GLN A 88 14.04 31.93 14.18
C GLN A 88 12.62 31.38 13.98
N ASP A 89 11.58 32.13 14.37
CA ASP A 89 10.17 31.73 14.19
C ASP A 89 9.76 31.70 12.70
N VAL A 90 10.54 32.37 11.83
CA VAL A 90 10.29 32.45 10.38
C VAL A 90 11.14 31.43 9.60
N LYS A 91 12.26 30.97 10.17
CA LYS A 91 13.30 30.21 9.43
C LYS A 91 13.09 28.70 9.44
N THR A 92 12.28 28.18 10.35
CA THR A 92 11.90 26.75 10.37
C THR A 92 10.84 26.38 9.33
N ASN A 93 10.22 27.37 8.67
CA ASN A 93 8.94 27.18 7.96
C ASN A 93 9.04 27.40 6.44
N LEU A 94 10.26 27.41 5.87
CA LEU A 94 10.49 27.69 4.44
C LEU A 94 11.58 26.78 3.82
N LEU A 95 11.71 25.54 4.28
CA LEU A 95 12.64 24.55 3.76
C LEU A 95 11.92 23.29 3.29
#